data_AF-A0A7Z7BA77-F1
#
_entry.id   AF-A0A7Z7BA77-F1
#
_cell.length_a   1.000
_cell.length_b   1.000
_cell.length_c   1.000
_cell.angle_alpha   90.00
_cell.angle_beta   90.00
_cell.angle_gamma   90.00
#
_symmetry.space_group_name_H-M   'P 1'
#
loop_
_entity.id
_entity.type
_entity.pdbx_description
1 polymer ?
#
loop_
_entity_poly.entity_id
_entity_poly.type
_entity_poly.pdbx_seq_one_letter_code
_entity_poly.pdbx_strand_id
1 'polypeptide(L)'
;MQHRNEYLNDEHVDGFIAYLSSVLSGHTRINFSAAFPRNRLPCHYEMQCRGRVEREAARSLYVVEAETLEQLFRFYWWNHRFYDENRKEVDEVRSCVQSAIVEEDSEFALELTRAACRKVMEWGFGRGTRANESNVSWAMSQGQSLIQVLRNGREALLSDAPDLSVFNRNPNPSTHWSKMNSGWTKYYSFALPAHVIYDSRVGAALCYLVRRYLESIEAECRVGAVPESLAFRWAPGQGERNTRDPSCGPYRFARLSGGPAGSREWARVNIQANWLLSAAVSRSGAMWCSGPEGFRRVEGALFMLGYDLSRVERSQAHDDTEPTNLSFQW
;
A
#
# COMPACT_ATOMS: atom_id res chain seq x y z
N MET A 1 -12.06 17.21 2.53
CA MET A 1 -11.30 16.31 3.41
C MET A 1 -10.90 17.13 4.62
N GLN A 2 -10.88 16.57 5.82
CA GLN A 2 -10.44 17.34 7.00
C GLN A 2 -8.97 17.76 6.88
N HIS A 3 -8.59 18.79 7.64
CA HIS A 3 -7.19 19.23 7.68
C HIS A 3 -6.31 18.15 8.30
N ARG A 4 -5.02 18.08 7.93
CA ARG A 4 -4.07 17.08 8.44
C ARG A 4 -4.00 17.05 9.95
N ASN A 5 -3.86 18.20 10.59
CA ASN A 5 -3.80 18.29 12.05
C ASN A 5 -5.09 17.78 12.71
N GLU A 6 -6.27 18.06 12.14
CA GLU A 6 -7.53 17.52 12.64
C GLU A 6 -7.58 15.99 12.48
N TYR A 7 -7.04 15.45 11.38
CA TYR A 7 -6.90 14.02 11.18
C TYR A 7 -5.96 13.34 12.16
N LEU A 8 -4.78 13.92 12.38
CA LEU A 8 -3.77 13.33 13.26
C LEU A 8 -4.15 13.45 14.75
N ASN A 9 -5.01 14.41 15.10
CA ASN A 9 -5.50 14.61 16.47
C ASN A 9 -6.81 13.85 16.77
N ASP A 10 -7.39 13.14 15.80
CA ASP A 10 -8.50 12.22 16.05
C ASP A 10 -8.03 11.10 16.99
N GLU A 11 -8.79 10.83 18.05
CA GLU A 11 -8.40 9.90 19.12
C GLU A 11 -8.08 8.49 18.59
N HIS A 12 -8.88 8.00 17.64
CA HIS A 12 -8.64 6.70 17.03
C HIS A 12 -7.38 6.70 16.15
N VAL A 13 -7.13 7.80 15.43
CA VAL A 13 -5.93 7.97 14.60
C VAL A 13 -4.67 8.06 15.44
N ASP A 14 -4.63 8.88 16.49
CA ASP A 14 -3.44 8.97 17.36
C ASP A 14 -3.14 7.65 18.07
N GLY A 15 -4.19 6.98 18.59
CA GLY A 15 -4.04 5.65 19.18
C GLY A 15 -3.50 4.62 18.17
N PHE A 16 -3.98 4.65 16.92
CA PHE A 16 -3.45 3.78 15.87
C PHE A 16 -2.01 4.16 15.47
N ILE A 17 -1.65 5.44 15.48
CA ILE A 17 -0.26 5.89 15.26
C ILE A 17 0.65 5.32 16.35
N ALA A 18 0.24 5.38 17.63
CA ALA A 18 0.99 4.80 18.74
C ALA A 18 1.19 3.29 18.56
N TYR A 19 0.11 2.57 18.25
CA TYR A 19 0.16 1.14 17.94
C TYR A 19 1.10 0.85 16.77
N LEU A 20 0.97 1.57 15.66
CA LEU A 20 1.79 1.34 14.47
C LEU A 20 3.26 1.68 14.70
N SER A 21 3.58 2.71 15.49
CA SER A 21 4.95 3.00 15.93
C SER A 21 5.55 1.86 16.76
N SER A 22 4.75 1.23 17.63
CA SER A 22 5.15 0.05 18.38
C SER A 22 5.39 -1.17 17.46
N VAL A 23 4.57 -1.34 16.43
CA VAL A 23 4.76 -2.38 15.40
C VAL A 23 6.03 -2.12 14.57
N LEU A 24 6.28 -0.88 14.16
CA LEU A 24 7.46 -0.48 13.37
C LEU A 24 8.76 -0.68 14.17
N SER A 25 8.75 -0.40 15.47
CA SER A 25 9.90 -0.62 16.35
C SER A 25 10.09 -2.08 16.80
N GLY A 26 9.15 -2.97 16.45
CA GLY A 26 9.20 -4.39 16.79
C GLY A 26 8.78 -4.71 18.23
N HIS A 27 8.35 -3.72 19.01
CA HIS A 27 7.78 -3.94 20.35
C HIS A 27 6.45 -4.71 20.27
N THR A 28 5.58 -4.32 19.33
CA THR A 28 4.37 -5.09 19.01
C THR A 28 4.67 -6.05 17.86
N ARG A 29 4.60 -7.35 18.13
CA ARG A 29 4.82 -8.39 17.11
C ARG A 29 3.60 -8.56 16.22
N ILE A 30 3.84 -8.79 14.93
CA ILE A 30 2.78 -9.07 13.94
C ILE A 30 2.48 -10.56 13.81
N ASN A 31 3.49 -11.42 14.04
CA ASN A 31 3.43 -12.89 13.91
C ASN A 31 2.66 -13.33 12.66
N PHE A 32 3.25 -13.11 11.49
CA PHE A 32 2.61 -13.26 10.20
C PHE A 32 3.29 -14.35 9.35
N SER A 33 2.46 -15.23 8.80
CA SER A 33 2.87 -16.28 7.85
C SER A 33 2.55 -15.86 6.42
N ALA A 34 3.57 -15.68 5.59
CA ALA A 34 3.41 -15.32 4.19
C ALA A 34 3.73 -16.50 3.28
N ALA A 35 2.83 -16.81 2.33
CA ALA A 35 3.00 -17.91 1.38
C ALA A 35 3.09 -17.41 -0.06
N PHE A 36 4.16 -17.77 -0.76
CA PHE A 36 4.42 -17.34 -2.13
C PHE A 36 4.45 -18.53 -3.10
N PRO A 37 3.90 -18.41 -4.31
CA PRO A 37 4.12 -19.40 -5.36
C PRO A 37 5.62 -19.52 -5.66
N ARG A 38 6.19 -20.73 -5.53
CA ARG A 38 7.64 -20.96 -5.72
C ARG A 38 8.14 -20.53 -7.09
N ASN A 39 7.33 -20.72 -8.12
CA ASN A 39 7.67 -20.32 -9.49
C ASN A 39 7.71 -18.80 -9.73
N ARG A 40 7.35 -17.98 -8.73
CA ARG A 40 7.43 -16.52 -8.80
C ARG A 40 8.57 -15.92 -8.00
N LEU A 41 9.27 -16.73 -7.20
CA LEU A 41 10.33 -16.24 -6.34
C LEU A 41 11.55 -15.79 -7.17
N PRO A 42 12.33 -14.83 -6.66
CA PRO A 42 13.67 -14.55 -7.15
C PRO A 42 14.57 -15.78 -7.14
N CYS A 43 15.63 -15.75 -7.95
CA CYS A 43 16.70 -16.73 -7.83
C CYS A 43 17.28 -16.69 -6.40
N HIS A 44 17.63 -17.85 -5.85
CA HIS A 44 18.23 -17.97 -4.52
C HIS A 44 17.36 -17.55 -3.32
N TYR A 45 16.06 -17.29 -3.54
CA TYR A 45 15.16 -16.86 -2.46
C TYR A 45 15.15 -17.82 -1.25
N GLU A 46 15.09 -19.12 -1.51
CA GLU A 46 15.03 -20.14 -0.45
C GLU A 46 16.33 -20.26 0.36
N MET A 47 17.45 -19.72 -0.15
CA MET A 47 18.72 -19.65 0.58
C MET A 47 18.81 -18.39 1.44
N GLN A 48 18.21 -17.28 1.00
CA GLN A 48 18.26 -15.99 1.70
C GLN A 48 17.14 -15.83 2.73
N CYS A 49 15.95 -16.35 2.43
CA CYS A 49 14.76 -16.23 3.26
C CYS A 49 14.43 -17.62 3.82
N ARG A 50 14.77 -17.87 5.09
CA ARG A 50 14.47 -19.15 5.73
C ARG A 50 12.96 -19.38 5.79
N GLY A 51 12.51 -20.46 5.17
CA GLY A 51 11.10 -20.86 5.14
C GLY A 51 10.94 -22.36 4.96
N ARG A 52 9.72 -22.77 4.60
CA ARG A 52 9.37 -24.17 4.33
C ARG A 52 8.54 -24.28 3.06
N VAL A 53 8.60 -25.43 2.42
CA VAL A 53 7.76 -25.74 1.26
C VAL A 53 6.47 -26.38 1.72
N GLU A 54 5.34 -25.81 1.32
CA GLU A 54 4.01 -26.40 1.50
C GLU A 54 3.41 -26.75 0.13
N ARG A 55 2.60 -27.81 0.09
CA ARG A 55 1.84 -28.20 -1.10
C ARG A 55 0.37 -27.91 -0.84
N GLU A 56 -0.21 -27.00 -1.62
CA GLU A 56 -1.64 -26.74 -1.62
C GLU A 56 -2.20 -27.08 -3.01
N ALA A 57 -2.98 -28.15 -3.09
CA ALA A 57 -3.48 -28.72 -4.34
C ALA A 57 -2.34 -28.94 -5.36
N ALA A 58 -2.46 -28.38 -6.58
CA ALA A 58 -1.45 -28.48 -7.64
C ALA A 58 -0.34 -27.40 -7.56
N ARG A 59 -0.24 -26.64 -6.46
CA ARG A 59 0.72 -25.54 -6.32
C ARG A 59 1.72 -25.82 -5.20
N SER A 60 2.99 -25.51 -5.46
CA SER A 60 4.04 -25.50 -4.43
C SER A 60 4.23 -24.07 -3.94
N LEU A 61 4.01 -23.88 -2.65
CA LEU A 61 4.15 -22.61 -1.96
C LEU A 61 5.42 -22.64 -1.11
N TYR A 62 6.11 -21.50 -1.03
CA TYR A 62 7.16 -21.25 -0.06
C TYR A 62 6.62 -20.35 1.02
N VAL A 63 6.71 -20.80 2.26
CA VAL A 63 6.14 -20.13 3.42
C VAL A 63 7.25 -19.59 4.30
N VAL A 64 7.18 -18.31 4.60
CA VAL A 64 8.08 -17.61 5.53
C VAL A 64 7.27 -17.06 6.70
N GLU A 65 7.90 -17.03 7.87
CA GLU A 65 7.31 -16.52 9.10
C GLU A 65 8.04 -15.23 9.49
N ALA A 66 7.28 -14.19 9.85
CA ALA A 66 7.82 -12.92 10.30
C ALA A 66 7.16 -12.49 11.61
N GLU A 67 7.96 -12.22 12.63
CA GLU A 67 7.50 -11.65 13.90
C GLU A 67 7.34 -10.13 13.82
N THR A 68 8.07 -9.47 12.92
CA THR A 68 8.11 -8.00 12.80
C THR A 68 7.95 -7.53 11.34
N LEU A 69 7.56 -6.25 11.16
CA LEU A 69 7.52 -5.63 9.83
C LEU A 69 8.90 -5.55 9.17
N GLU A 70 9.97 -5.37 9.96
CA GLU A 70 11.34 -5.36 9.43
C GLU A 70 11.70 -6.71 8.80
N GLN A 71 11.34 -7.83 9.46
CA GLN A 71 11.53 -9.16 8.89
C GLN A 71 10.73 -9.36 7.60
N LEU A 72 9.48 -8.89 7.55
CA LEU A 72 8.70 -8.90 6.30
C LEU A 72 9.36 -8.08 5.19
N PHE A 73 9.95 -6.93 5.50
CA PHE A 73 10.73 -6.17 4.53
C PHE A 73 11.93 -6.97 4.00
N ARG A 74 12.64 -7.73 4.85
CA ARG A 74 13.75 -8.60 4.39
C ARG A 74 13.30 -9.69 3.41
N PHE A 75 12.02 -10.05 3.43
CA PHE A 75 11.42 -10.99 2.50
C PHE A 75 10.92 -10.33 1.21
N TYR A 76 10.97 -9.00 1.11
CA TYR A 76 10.43 -8.25 -0.02
C TYR A 76 11.10 -8.61 -1.34
N TRP A 77 10.25 -8.78 -2.36
CA TRP A 77 10.67 -8.91 -3.73
C TRP A 77 9.60 -8.36 -4.68
N TRP A 78 10.05 -7.95 -5.86
CA TRP A 78 9.19 -7.53 -6.96
C TRP A 78 9.79 -8.02 -8.28
N ASN A 79 8.93 -8.56 -9.15
CA ASN A 79 9.33 -9.01 -10.48
C ASN A 79 10.59 -9.90 -10.49
N HIS A 80 10.61 -10.93 -9.62
CA HIS A 80 11.72 -11.87 -9.46
C HIS A 80 13.04 -11.25 -8.97
N ARG A 81 13.00 -10.05 -8.39
CA ARG A 81 14.18 -9.35 -7.85
C ARG A 81 13.94 -8.93 -6.41
N PHE A 82 14.99 -9.04 -5.59
CA PHE A 82 15.02 -8.46 -4.25
C PHE A 82 15.03 -6.92 -4.29
N TYR A 83 14.85 -6.31 -3.12
CA TYR A 83 14.82 -4.85 -2.97
C TYR A 83 16.01 -4.16 -3.65
N ASP A 84 17.24 -4.55 -3.30
CA ASP A 84 18.46 -3.92 -3.80
C ASP A 84 18.70 -4.18 -5.29
N GLU A 85 18.30 -5.35 -5.79
CA GLU A 85 18.40 -5.70 -7.21
C GLU A 85 17.43 -4.87 -8.08
N ASN A 86 16.24 -4.57 -7.56
CA ASN A 86 15.24 -3.75 -8.24
C ASN A 86 15.53 -2.24 -8.12
N ARG A 87 16.39 -1.83 -7.19
CA ARG A 87 16.66 -0.43 -6.87
C ARG A 87 17.14 0.39 -8.07
N LYS A 88 18.05 -0.15 -8.89
CA LYS A 88 18.56 0.57 -10.07
C LYS A 88 17.42 0.98 -11.02
N GLU A 89 16.53 0.05 -11.32
CA GLU A 89 15.39 0.30 -12.21
C GLU A 89 14.42 1.32 -11.59
N VAL A 90 14.19 1.24 -10.28
CA VAL A 90 13.39 2.22 -9.55
C VAL A 90 14.02 3.61 -9.56
N ASP A 91 15.33 3.72 -9.34
CA ASP A 91 16.06 4.99 -9.37
C ASP A 91 16.01 5.63 -10.77
N GLU A 92 16.09 4.82 -11.82
CA GLU A 92 15.92 5.28 -13.20
C GLU A 92 14.50 5.75 -13.52
N VAL A 93 13.46 5.11 -12.97
CA VAL A 93 12.06 5.56 -13.11
C VAL A 93 11.85 6.86 -12.35
N ARG A 94 12.33 6.92 -11.10
CA ARG A 94 12.25 8.10 -10.22
C ARG A 94 12.93 9.29 -10.87
N SER A 95 14.13 9.10 -11.42
CA SER A 95 14.89 10.16 -12.10
C SER A 95 14.10 10.73 -13.29
N CYS A 96 13.48 9.88 -14.11
CA CYS A 96 12.63 10.36 -15.21
C CYS A 96 11.42 11.16 -14.73
N VAL A 97 10.77 10.75 -13.64
CA VAL A 97 9.65 11.51 -13.05
C VAL A 97 10.12 12.85 -12.52
N GLN A 98 11.25 12.89 -11.81
CA GLN A 98 11.81 14.12 -11.25
C GLN A 98 12.27 15.08 -12.35
N SER A 99 12.94 14.60 -13.39
CA SER A 99 13.28 15.44 -14.55
C SER A 99 12.04 16.05 -15.22
N ALA A 100 10.96 15.28 -15.37
CA ALA A 100 9.71 15.80 -15.94
C ALA A 100 9.05 16.87 -15.07
N ILE A 101 9.25 16.84 -13.74
CA ILE A 101 8.74 17.85 -12.80
C ILE A 101 9.62 19.10 -12.83
N VAL A 102 10.95 18.95 -12.87
CA VAL A 102 11.87 20.10 -12.94
C VAL A 102 11.69 20.88 -14.23
N GLU A 103 11.45 20.18 -15.34
CA GLU A 103 11.31 20.75 -16.69
C GLU A 103 9.85 21.05 -17.07
N GLU A 104 8.94 21.18 -16.10
CA GLU A 104 7.50 21.23 -16.37
C GLU A 104 7.01 22.51 -17.09
N ASP A 105 7.82 23.57 -17.07
CA ASP A 105 7.57 24.82 -17.77
C ASP A 105 8.45 25.00 -19.04
N SER A 106 9.21 23.97 -19.42
CA SER A 106 10.05 24.00 -20.62
C SER A 106 9.29 23.61 -21.89
N GLU A 107 9.88 23.88 -23.06
CA GLU A 107 9.31 23.45 -24.35
C GLU A 107 9.20 21.92 -24.48
N PHE A 108 9.99 21.16 -23.70
CA PHE A 108 10.00 19.70 -23.68
C PHE A 108 9.09 19.10 -22.60
N ALA A 109 8.41 19.91 -21.80
CA ALA A 109 7.64 19.48 -20.63
C ALA A 109 6.67 18.33 -20.94
N LEU A 110 5.91 18.44 -22.04
CA LEU A 110 4.94 17.41 -22.41
C LEU A 110 5.60 16.10 -22.81
N GLU A 111 6.72 16.16 -23.54
CA GLU A 111 7.46 14.97 -23.97
C GLU A 111 8.02 14.23 -22.77
N LEU A 112 8.71 14.95 -21.88
CA LEU A 112 9.27 14.40 -20.65
C LEU A 112 8.19 13.82 -19.74
N THR A 113 7.07 14.53 -19.58
CA THR A 113 5.92 14.05 -18.79
C THR A 113 5.33 12.77 -19.36
N ARG A 114 5.16 12.68 -20.69
CA ARG A 114 4.67 11.47 -21.35
C ARG A 114 5.64 10.31 -21.22
N ALA A 115 6.94 10.57 -21.36
CA ALA A 115 8.00 9.57 -21.18
C ALA A 115 8.01 9.03 -19.74
N ALA A 116 7.94 9.91 -18.74
CA ALA A 116 7.84 9.53 -17.33
C ALA A 116 6.59 8.68 -17.07
N CYS A 117 5.42 9.09 -17.56
CA CYS A 117 4.18 8.30 -17.42
C CYS A 117 4.32 6.90 -18.00
N ARG A 118 4.87 6.76 -19.22
CA ARG A 118 5.09 5.44 -19.85
C ARG A 118 6.03 4.59 -19.02
N LYS A 119 7.18 5.15 -18.61
CA LYS A 119 8.20 4.42 -17.85
C LYS A 119 7.66 3.91 -16.52
N VAL A 120 6.88 4.71 -15.80
CA VAL A 120 6.22 4.31 -14.55
C VAL A 120 5.25 3.14 -14.78
N MET A 121 4.41 3.22 -15.81
CA MET A 121 3.39 2.19 -16.07
C MET A 121 4.02 0.89 -16.60
N GLU A 122 5.08 0.99 -17.40
CA GLU A 122 5.86 -0.15 -17.88
C GLU A 122 6.56 -0.88 -16.73
N TRP A 123 7.25 -0.16 -15.84
CA TRP A 123 7.85 -0.75 -14.64
C TRP A 123 6.79 -1.36 -13.70
N GLY A 124 5.69 -0.64 -13.48
CA GLY A 124 4.70 -0.98 -12.47
C GLY A 124 3.73 -2.10 -12.85
N PHE A 125 3.53 -2.35 -14.15
CA PHE A 125 2.56 -3.33 -14.66
C PHE A 125 3.12 -4.26 -15.75
N GLY A 126 4.29 -3.97 -16.32
CA GLY A 126 4.80 -4.64 -17.51
C GLY A 126 4.22 -4.08 -18.82
N ARG A 127 5.05 -4.07 -19.88
CA ARG A 127 4.63 -3.68 -21.23
C ARG A 127 3.53 -4.61 -21.76
N GLY A 128 2.51 -4.05 -22.42
CA GLY A 128 1.45 -4.82 -23.09
C GLY A 128 0.38 -5.41 -22.17
N THR A 129 0.37 -5.05 -20.88
CA THR A 129 -0.74 -5.43 -19.99
C THR A 129 -1.88 -4.43 -20.13
N ARG A 130 -3.13 -4.90 -19.98
CA ARG A 130 -4.33 -4.04 -20.00
C ARG A 130 -4.23 -2.87 -19.00
N ALA A 131 -3.63 -3.10 -17.84
CA ALA A 131 -3.45 -2.08 -16.81
C ALA A 131 -2.46 -1.00 -17.25
N ASN A 132 -1.35 -1.39 -17.89
CA ASN A 132 -0.40 -0.45 -18.49
C ASN A 132 -1.07 0.37 -19.60
N GLU A 133 -1.63 -0.32 -20.60
CA GLU A 133 -2.25 0.29 -21.78
C GLU A 133 -3.36 1.29 -21.39
N SER A 134 -4.24 0.92 -20.45
CA SER A 134 -5.31 1.80 -20.00
C SER A 134 -4.81 3.06 -19.29
N ASN A 135 -3.74 2.97 -18.50
CA ASN A 135 -3.18 4.14 -17.82
C ASN A 135 -2.37 5.02 -18.78
N VAL A 136 -1.56 4.42 -19.66
CA VAL A 136 -0.84 5.16 -20.71
C VAL A 136 -1.82 5.85 -21.65
N SER A 137 -2.87 5.16 -22.09
CA SER A 137 -3.92 5.73 -22.95
C SER A 137 -4.58 6.95 -22.30
N TRP A 138 -4.95 6.84 -21.01
CA TRP A 138 -5.49 7.99 -20.28
C TRP A 138 -4.51 9.17 -20.20
N ALA A 139 -3.22 8.91 -20.00
CA ALA A 139 -2.21 9.96 -19.91
C ALA A 139 -2.06 10.67 -21.28
N MET A 140 -1.97 9.88 -22.35
CA MET A 140 -1.83 10.43 -23.71
C MET A 140 -3.07 11.22 -24.13
N SER A 141 -4.26 10.79 -23.72
CA SER A 141 -5.52 11.46 -24.03
C SER A 141 -5.68 12.83 -23.36
N GLN A 142 -4.85 13.18 -22.37
CA GLN A 142 -4.89 14.51 -21.75
C GLN A 142 -4.29 15.60 -22.66
N GLY A 143 -3.51 15.25 -23.68
CA GLY A 143 -2.84 16.25 -24.52
C GLY A 143 -1.92 17.15 -23.70
N GLN A 144 -1.96 18.46 -23.96
CA GLN A 144 -1.17 19.47 -23.24
C GLN A 144 -1.55 19.58 -21.75
N SER A 145 -2.81 19.31 -21.42
CA SER A 145 -3.31 19.39 -20.05
C SER A 145 -2.72 18.32 -19.12
N LEU A 146 -1.96 17.34 -19.65
CA LEU A 146 -1.31 16.29 -18.87
C LEU A 146 -0.42 16.87 -17.76
N ILE A 147 0.37 17.89 -18.09
CA ILE A 147 1.29 18.53 -17.14
C ILE A 147 0.48 19.11 -15.97
N GLN A 148 -0.54 19.92 -16.30
CA GLN A 148 -1.37 20.58 -15.29
C GLN A 148 -2.15 19.59 -14.41
N VAL A 149 -2.73 18.51 -14.97
CA VAL A 149 -3.46 17.54 -14.12
C VAL A 149 -2.55 16.77 -13.19
N LEU A 150 -1.30 16.51 -13.58
CA LEU A 150 -0.35 15.86 -12.70
C LEU A 150 0.16 16.84 -11.63
N ARG A 151 0.38 18.11 -11.99
CA ARG A 151 0.70 19.20 -11.05
C ARG A 151 -0.40 19.36 -9.99
N ASN A 152 -1.66 19.51 -10.41
CA ASN A 152 -2.82 19.59 -9.51
C ASN A 152 -2.90 18.38 -8.57
N GLY A 153 -2.63 17.17 -9.10
CA GLY A 153 -2.62 15.95 -8.31
C GLY A 153 -1.52 15.97 -7.25
N ARG A 154 -0.30 16.38 -7.61
CA ARG A 154 0.82 16.51 -6.67
C ARG A 154 0.53 17.53 -5.56
N GLU A 155 0.03 18.69 -5.92
CA GLU A 155 -0.32 19.76 -4.97
C GLU A 155 -1.40 19.30 -3.99
N ALA A 156 -2.47 18.67 -4.48
CA ALA A 156 -3.53 18.15 -3.62
C ALA A 156 -3.04 17.07 -2.65
N LEU A 157 -2.12 16.19 -3.08
CA LEU A 157 -1.57 15.13 -2.23
C LEU A 157 -0.57 15.64 -1.18
N LEU A 158 0.14 16.74 -1.45
CA LEU A 158 1.08 17.37 -0.53
C LEU A 158 0.42 18.32 0.47
N SER A 159 -0.77 18.85 0.15
CA SER A 159 -1.45 19.83 0.98
C SER A 159 -1.85 19.26 2.35
N ASP A 160 -1.73 20.06 3.41
CA ASP A 160 -2.33 19.75 4.71
C ASP A 160 -3.85 19.97 4.73
N ALA A 161 -4.41 20.66 3.72
CA ALA A 161 -5.84 20.81 3.47
C ALA A 161 -6.19 20.36 2.03
N PRO A 162 -6.21 19.04 1.75
CA PRO A 162 -6.35 18.53 0.38
C PRO A 162 -7.69 18.88 -0.27
N ASP A 163 -7.64 19.46 -1.47
CA ASP A 163 -8.79 19.50 -2.36
C ASP A 163 -8.90 18.19 -3.16
N LEU A 164 -9.79 17.30 -2.71
CA LEU A 164 -10.07 16.05 -3.42
C LEU A 164 -10.87 16.26 -4.71
N SER A 165 -11.39 17.46 -4.98
CA SER A 165 -12.19 17.74 -6.17
C SER A 165 -11.39 17.56 -7.46
N VAL A 166 -10.06 17.76 -7.41
CA VAL A 166 -9.16 17.56 -8.55
C VAL A 166 -9.16 16.10 -9.05
N PHE A 167 -9.53 15.15 -8.19
CA PHE A 167 -9.64 13.72 -8.51
C PHE A 167 -11.04 13.28 -8.95
N ASN A 168 -12.00 14.21 -9.02
CA ASN A 168 -13.33 13.93 -9.53
C ASN A 168 -13.31 13.92 -11.04
N ARG A 169 -13.59 12.77 -11.64
CA ARG A 169 -13.81 12.71 -13.08
C ARG A 169 -15.02 13.56 -13.44
N ASN A 170 -14.80 14.54 -14.31
CA ASN A 170 -15.87 15.30 -14.94
C ASN A 170 -16.39 14.54 -16.18
N PRO A 171 -17.71 14.41 -16.37
CA PRO A 171 -18.27 13.83 -17.59
C PRO A 171 -18.01 14.71 -18.83
N ASN A 172 -17.76 16.00 -18.66
CA ASN A 172 -17.42 16.90 -19.77
C ASN A 172 -15.99 16.59 -20.29
N PRO A 173 -15.84 16.15 -21.55
CA PRO A 173 -14.55 15.79 -22.15
C PRO A 173 -13.52 16.93 -22.20
N SER A 174 -13.96 18.19 -22.14
CA SER A 174 -13.05 19.35 -22.11
C SER A 174 -12.49 19.65 -20.72
N THR A 175 -12.94 18.92 -19.69
CA THR A 175 -12.47 19.14 -18.31
C THR A 175 -11.49 18.05 -17.93
N HIS A 176 -10.26 18.47 -17.65
CA HIS A 176 -9.19 17.59 -17.25
C HIS A 176 -9.19 17.43 -15.73
N TRP A 177 -8.85 16.23 -15.25
CA TRP A 177 -8.87 15.87 -13.83
C TRP A 177 -7.66 15.00 -13.53
N SER A 178 -7.17 15.03 -12.29
CA SER A 178 -6.06 14.21 -11.83
C SER A 178 -6.54 12.79 -11.59
N LYS A 179 -5.87 11.78 -12.17
CA LYS A 179 -6.27 10.38 -11.96
C LYS A 179 -5.53 9.76 -10.80
N MET A 180 -6.24 8.95 -10.04
CA MET A 180 -5.70 8.09 -9.00
C MET A 180 -6.23 6.66 -9.15
N ASN A 181 -5.31 5.71 -9.12
CA ASN A 181 -5.52 4.27 -8.99
C ASN A 181 -4.16 3.65 -8.62
N SER A 182 -4.07 2.32 -8.53
CA SER A 182 -2.81 1.62 -8.23
C SER A 182 -1.64 1.94 -9.16
N GLY A 183 -1.89 2.45 -10.37
CA GLY A 183 -0.87 2.91 -11.32
C GLY A 183 -0.43 4.34 -11.04
N TRP A 184 -1.39 5.24 -10.84
CA TRP A 184 -1.08 6.65 -10.59
C TRP A 184 -0.49 6.88 -9.20
N THR A 185 -0.80 6.03 -8.20
CA THR A 185 -0.06 6.05 -6.93
C THR A 185 1.43 5.77 -7.13
N LYS A 186 1.83 5.01 -8.15
CA LYS A 186 3.26 4.81 -8.51
C LYS A 186 3.88 6.11 -9.00
N TYR A 187 3.23 6.80 -9.93
CA TYR A 187 3.73 8.10 -10.41
C TYR A 187 3.90 9.07 -9.24
N TYR A 188 2.87 9.25 -8.41
CA TYR A 188 2.95 10.17 -7.28
C TYR A 188 3.96 9.74 -6.23
N SER A 189 4.15 8.44 -6.00
CA SER A 189 5.19 7.93 -5.08
C SER A 189 6.62 8.29 -5.52
N PHE A 190 6.84 8.46 -6.82
CA PHE A 190 8.12 8.88 -7.38
C PHE A 190 8.23 10.39 -7.51
N ALA A 191 7.09 11.08 -7.62
CA ALA A 191 7.01 12.53 -7.71
C ALA A 191 7.15 13.23 -6.35
N LEU A 192 6.68 12.57 -5.27
CA LEU A 192 6.52 13.18 -3.95
C LEU A 192 7.43 12.52 -2.90
N PRO A 193 7.96 13.29 -1.93
CA PRO A 193 8.70 12.73 -0.80
C PRO A 193 7.76 11.93 0.10
N ALA A 194 8.27 10.83 0.67
CA ALA A 194 7.57 10.01 1.67
C ALA A 194 6.12 9.66 1.28
N HIS A 195 5.91 9.19 0.04
CA HIS A 195 4.58 8.81 -0.47
C HIS A 195 4.53 7.35 -0.88
N VAL A 196 3.74 6.53 -0.21
CA VAL A 196 3.62 5.12 -0.57
C VAL A 196 2.82 4.92 -1.86
N ILE A 197 3.19 3.89 -2.62
CA ILE A 197 2.40 3.25 -3.65
C ILE A 197 1.25 2.53 -2.93
N TYR A 198 0.13 3.23 -2.77
CA TYR A 198 -1.09 2.62 -2.22
C TYR A 198 -1.72 1.70 -3.28
N ASP A 199 -1.16 0.50 -3.42
CA ASP A 199 -1.73 -0.56 -4.25
C ASP A 199 -2.70 -1.43 -3.44
N SER A 200 -3.19 -2.49 -4.08
CA SER A 200 -4.11 -3.44 -3.44
C SER A 200 -3.52 -4.17 -2.23
N ARG A 201 -2.18 -4.36 -2.16
CA ARG A 201 -1.52 -5.01 -1.03
C ARG A 201 -1.28 -4.02 0.10
N VAL A 202 -0.73 -2.85 -0.19
CA VAL A 202 -0.51 -1.82 0.82
C VAL A 202 -1.83 -1.42 1.48
N GLY A 203 -2.91 -1.25 0.70
CA GLY A 203 -4.24 -0.98 1.26
C GLY A 203 -4.78 -2.11 2.15
N ALA A 204 -4.59 -3.37 1.75
CA ALA A 204 -4.98 -4.53 2.56
C ALA A 204 -4.18 -4.62 3.87
N ALA A 205 -2.87 -4.36 3.82
CA ALA A 205 -2.00 -4.37 4.99
C ALA A 205 -2.39 -3.29 6.01
N LEU A 206 -2.68 -2.07 5.55
CA LEU A 206 -3.11 -0.99 6.44
C LEU A 206 -4.45 -1.32 7.12
N CYS A 207 -5.43 -1.82 6.36
CA CYS A 207 -6.70 -2.26 6.93
C CYS A 207 -6.51 -3.40 7.93
N TYR A 208 -5.63 -4.37 7.63
CA TYR A 208 -5.30 -5.46 8.55
C TYR A 208 -4.66 -4.95 9.85
N LEU A 209 -3.73 -3.99 9.77
CA LEU A 209 -3.11 -3.38 10.95
C LEU A 209 -4.11 -2.57 11.77
N VAL A 210 -5.03 -1.84 11.13
CA VAL A 210 -6.15 -1.16 11.81
C VAL A 210 -7.01 -2.18 12.54
N ARG A 211 -7.38 -3.29 11.89
CA ARG A 211 -8.15 -4.35 12.55
C ARG A 211 -7.44 -4.86 13.79
N ARG A 212 -6.15 -5.21 13.66
CA ARG A 212 -5.32 -5.72 14.77
C ARG A 212 -5.22 -4.72 15.93
N TYR A 213 -5.13 -3.43 15.62
CA TYR A 213 -5.18 -2.36 16.61
C TYR A 213 -6.53 -2.36 17.35
N LEU A 214 -7.64 -2.33 16.62
CA LEU A 214 -8.98 -2.31 17.23
C LEU A 214 -9.25 -3.57 18.08
N GLU A 215 -8.79 -4.73 17.62
CA GLU A 215 -8.83 -5.99 18.37
C GLU A 215 -7.96 -5.98 19.63
N SER A 216 -6.89 -5.17 19.67
CA SER A 216 -6.00 -5.04 20.82
C SER A 216 -6.51 -4.10 21.91
N ILE A 217 -7.51 -3.25 21.60
CA ILE A 217 -8.14 -2.37 22.58
C ILE A 217 -8.92 -3.23 23.60
N GLU A 218 -8.83 -2.87 24.87
CA GLU A 218 -9.56 -3.48 25.98
C GLU A 218 -11.06 -3.56 25.68
N ALA A 219 -11.71 -4.63 26.13
CA ALA A 219 -13.06 -4.98 25.70
C ALA A 219 -14.08 -3.88 26.01
N GLU A 220 -13.93 -3.20 27.15
CA GLU A 220 -14.79 -2.12 27.63
C GLU A 220 -14.65 -0.83 26.81
N CYS A 221 -13.49 -0.61 26.18
CA CYS A 221 -13.21 0.55 25.34
C CYS A 221 -13.31 0.25 23.84
N ARG A 222 -13.62 -1.00 23.47
CA ARG A 222 -13.60 -1.45 22.08
C ARG A 222 -14.80 -0.92 21.30
N VAL A 223 -14.52 -0.30 20.16
CA VAL A 223 -15.55 0.14 19.21
C VAL A 223 -16.11 -1.04 18.40
N GLY A 224 -17.42 -1.01 18.16
CA GLY A 224 -18.16 -2.07 17.44
C GLY A 224 -18.07 -2.02 15.91
N ALA A 225 -17.30 -1.10 15.34
CA ALA A 225 -17.05 -0.99 13.90
C ALA A 225 -15.73 -0.26 13.64
N VAL A 226 -15.26 -0.25 12.40
CA VAL A 226 -14.08 0.54 12.01
C VAL A 226 -14.45 2.04 12.06
N PRO A 227 -13.76 2.87 12.84
CA PRO A 227 -13.99 4.32 12.84
C PRO A 227 -13.79 4.93 11.44
N GLU A 228 -14.56 5.94 11.08
CA GLU A 228 -14.47 6.58 9.75
C GLU A 228 -13.07 7.13 9.46
N SER A 229 -12.40 7.66 10.49
CA SER A 229 -11.02 8.17 10.41
C SER A 229 -9.99 7.06 10.11
N LEU A 230 -10.31 5.80 10.40
CA LEU A 230 -9.48 4.62 10.11
C LEU A 230 -10.07 3.73 8.99
N ALA A 231 -11.10 4.20 8.28
CA ALA A 231 -11.76 3.48 7.19
C ALA A 231 -10.95 3.53 5.89
N PHE A 232 -9.74 2.96 5.94
CA PHE A 232 -8.93 2.63 4.78
C PHE A 232 -9.68 1.65 3.86
N ARG A 233 -9.21 1.56 2.63
CA ARG A 233 -9.80 0.69 1.61
C ARG A 233 -8.76 -0.23 1.00
N TRP A 234 -9.22 -1.39 0.55
CA TRP A 234 -8.39 -2.42 -0.06
C TRP A 234 -8.92 -2.81 -1.45
N ALA A 235 -8.15 -3.56 -2.23
CA ALA A 235 -8.61 -4.10 -3.51
C ALA A 235 -8.22 -5.56 -3.66
N PRO A 236 -9.02 -6.38 -4.37
CA PRO A 236 -8.73 -7.78 -4.56
C PRO A 236 -7.42 -8.01 -5.32
N GLY A 237 -6.86 -9.21 -5.14
CA GLY A 237 -5.78 -9.70 -5.99
C GLY A 237 -6.22 -9.94 -7.43
N GLN A 238 -5.25 -10.04 -8.34
CA GLN A 238 -5.51 -10.52 -9.70
C GLN A 238 -6.05 -11.96 -9.62
N GLY A 239 -7.22 -12.22 -10.22
CA GLY A 239 -7.86 -13.55 -10.22
C GLY A 239 -8.96 -13.77 -9.18
N GLU A 240 -9.64 -12.70 -8.74
CA GLU A 240 -10.93 -12.69 -8.01
C GLU A 240 -11.00 -13.39 -6.64
N ARG A 241 -9.96 -14.10 -6.20
CA ARG A 241 -9.92 -14.59 -4.82
C ARG A 241 -9.76 -13.40 -3.87
N ASN A 242 -10.64 -13.31 -2.87
CA ASN A 242 -10.60 -12.31 -1.79
C ASN A 242 -9.44 -12.57 -0.80
N THR A 243 -8.27 -13.00 -1.29
CA THR A 243 -7.11 -13.30 -0.45
C THR A 243 -6.56 -12.08 0.26
N ARG A 244 -7.06 -10.88 -0.01
CA ARG A 244 -6.61 -9.63 0.59
C ARG A 244 -7.68 -8.96 1.42
N ASP A 245 -8.81 -9.64 1.67
CA ASP A 245 -9.86 -9.08 2.52
C ASP A 245 -9.33 -8.99 3.96
N PRO A 246 -9.22 -7.78 4.52
CA PRO A 246 -8.78 -7.61 5.90
C PRO A 246 -9.95 -7.75 6.89
N SER A 247 -11.19 -7.90 6.41
CA SER A 247 -12.39 -7.80 7.24
C SER A 247 -12.61 -9.06 8.10
N CYS A 248 -12.78 -8.90 9.41
CA CYS A 248 -13.18 -10.01 10.31
C CYS A 248 -14.12 -9.49 11.42
N GLY A 249 -15.07 -10.33 11.83
CA GLY A 249 -16.06 -9.99 12.86
C GLY A 249 -16.77 -8.64 12.59
N PRO A 250 -16.77 -7.68 13.54
CA PRO A 250 -17.41 -6.37 13.37
C PRO A 250 -16.62 -5.43 12.44
N TYR A 251 -15.34 -5.70 12.17
CA TYR A 251 -14.47 -4.80 11.43
C TYR A 251 -14.54 -5.10 9.93
N ARG A 252 -15.30 -4.27 9.20
CA ARG A 252 -15.51 -4.39 7.75
C ARG A 252 -14.87 -3.23 7.01
N PHE A 253 -14.12 -3.53 5.95
CA PHE A 253 -13.44 -2.53 5.13
C PHE A 253 -14.00 -2.49 3.71
N ALA A 254 -14.28 -1.28 3.23
CA ALA A 254 -14.78 -1.08 1.88
C ALA A 254 -13.71 -1.34 0.82
N ARG A 255 -14.14 -1.83 -0.34
CA ARG A 255 -13.25 -2.00 -1.50
C ARG A 255 -12.99 -0.67 -2.18
N LEU A 256 -11.80 -0.53 -2.73
CA LEU A 256 -11.51 0.41 -3.79
C LEU A 256 -12.21 -0.07 -5.05
N SER A 257 -13.06 0.78 -5.61
CA SER A 257 -13.70 0.55 -6.90
C SER A 257 -12.84 1.15 -8.02
N GLY A 258 -12.89 0.50 -9.19
CA GLY A 258 -12.48 1.18 -10.41
C GLY A 258 -13.48 2.27 -10.80
N GLY A 259 -13.05 3.26 -11.60
CA GLY A 259 -13.93 4.25 -12.20
C GLY A 259 -13.91 5.64 -11.55
N PRO A 260 -14.85 6.53 -11.94
CA PRO A 260 -14.88 7.96 -11.60
C PRO A 260 -14.75 8.26 -10.09
N ALA A 261 -15.65 7.68 -9.28
CA ALA A 261 -15.65 7.83 -7.82
C ALA A 261 -14.46 7.11 -7.15
N GLY A 262 -13.89 6.12 -7.83
CA GLY A 262 -12.74 5.35 -7.36
C GLY A 262 -11.49 6.20 -7.20
N SER A 263 -11.26 7.16 -8.10
CA SER A 263 -10.07 8.03 -8.05
C SER A 263 -10.03 8.91 -6.80
N ARG A 264 -11.14 9.60 -6.50
CA ARG A 264 -11.27 10.43 -5.30
C ARG A 264 -11.02 9.63 -4.02
N GLU A 265 -11.62 8.44 -3.91
CA GLU A 265 -11.42 7.59 -2.73
C GLU A 265 -10.00 7.06 -2.62
N TRP A 266 -9.36 6.74 -3.75
CA TRP A 266 -7.97 6.32 -3.78
C TRP A 266 -7.02 7.44 -3.32
N ALA A 267 -7.27 8.68 -3.75
CA ALA A 267 -6.52 9.85 -3.31
C ALA A 267 -6.71 10.10 -1.81
N ARG A 268 -7.95 10.06 -1.31
CA ARG A 268 -8.26 10.21 0.11
C ARG A 268 -7.47 9.23 0.97
N VAL A 269 -7.57 7.92 0.69
CA VAL A 269 -6.88 6.91 1.51
C VAL A 269 -5.37 6.96 1.34
N ASN A 270 -4.85 7.36 0.18
CA ASN A 270 -3.41 7.54 -0.02
C ASN A 270 -2.87 8.70 0.82
N ILE A 271 -3.56 9.85 0.84
CA ILE A 271 -3.19 11.00 1.69
C ILE A 271 -3.19 10.60 3.16
N GLN A 272 -4.30 10.02 3.65
CA GLN A 272 -4.41 9.59 5.04
C GLN A 272 -3.31 8.59 5.41
N ALA A 273 -3.03 7.62 4.54
CA ALA A 273 -1.97 6.65 4.75
C ALA A 273 -0.60 7.32 4.86
N ASN A 274 -0.29 8.29 4.00
CA ASN A 274 1.01 8.98 4.04
C ASN A 274 1.15 9.86 5.29
N TRP A 275 0.11 10.57 5.70
CA TRP A 275 0.13 11.34 6.96
C TRP A 275 0.35 10.43 8.16
N LEU A 276 -0.41 9.34 8.24
CA LEU A 276 -0.37 8.39 9.34
C LEU A 276 0.96 7.65 9.41
N LEU A 277 1.43 7.12 8.28
CA LEU A 277 2.72 6.43 8.19
C LEU A 277 3.88 7.36 8.52
N SER A 278 3.84 8.62 8.07
CA SER A 278 4.87 9.61 8.43
C SER A 278 4.92 9.84 9.93
N ALA A 279 3.76 10.06 10.56
CA ALA A 279 3.68 10.22 12.01
C ALA A 279 4.18 8.98 12.76
N ALA A 280 3.76 7.79 12.32
CA ALA A 280 4.14 6.52 12.94
C ALA A 280 5.65 6.23 12.81
N VAL A 281 6.24 6.47 11.63
CA VAL A 281 7.69 6.33 11.40
C VAL A 281 8.46 7.30 12.28
N SER A 282 8.08 8.58 12.32
CA SER A 282 8.73 9.59 13.17
C SER A 282 8.66 9.22 14.66
N ARG A 283 7.51 8.73 15.14
CA ARG A 283 7.33 8.33 16.55
C ARG A 283 8.01 6.99 16.89
N SER A 284 8.22 6.11 15.92
CA SER A 284 8.80 4.77 16.17
C SER A 284 10.27 4.80 16.61
N GLY A 285 11.05 5.78 16.15
CA GLY A 285 12.50 5.81 16.34
C GLY A 285 13.25 4.63 15.72
N ALA A 286 12.61 3.80 14.89
CA ALA A 286 13.18 2.56 14.40
C ALA A 286 14.19 2.82 13.27
N MET A 287 15.41 2.30 13.43
CA MET A 287 16.52 2.58 12.51
C MET A 287 16.26 2.06 11.08
N TRP A 288 15.61 0.90 10.93
CA TRP A 288 15.39 0.28 9.62
C TRP A 288 14.48 1.12 8.71
N CYS A 289 13.51 1.85 9.28
CA CYS A 289 12.60 2.74 8.55
C CYS A 289 13.00 4.22 8.64
N SER A 290 14.21 4.52 9.09
CA SER A 290 14.77 5.87 9.11
C SER A 290 15.44 6.27 7.78
N GLY A 291 15.64 7.57 7.59
CA GLY A 291 16.35 8.14 6.44
C GLY A 291 15.56 8.15 5.13
N PRO A 292 16.19 8.59 4.02
CA PRO A 292 15.50 8.82 2.74
C PRO A 292 14.78 7.60 2.16
N GLU A 293 15.34 6.41 2.38
CA GLU A 293 14.79 5.14 1.89
C GLU A 293 13.86 4.46 2.92
N GLY A 294 13.75 5.00 4.13
CA GLY A 294 12.97 4.40 5.21
C GLY A 294 11.52 4.13 4.82
N PHE A 295 10.89 5.11 4.14
CA PHE A 295 9.51 4.99 3.68
C PHE A 295 9.31 3.91 2.61
N ARG A 296 10.32 3.67 1.76
CA ARG A 296 10.29 2.59 0.75
C ARG A 296 10.38 1.22 1.40
N ARG A 297 11.14 1.10 2.49
CA ARG A 297 11.22 -0.14 3.27
C ARG A 297 9.90 -0.44 3.98
N VAL A 298 9.25 0.58 4.55
CA VAL A 298 7.91 0.45 5.14
C VAL A 298 6.89 0.03 4.07
N GLU A 299 6.89 0.67 2.91
CA GLU A 299 6.07 0.25 1.77
C GLU A 299 6.32 -1.21 1.40
N GLY A 300 7.59 -1.63 1.30
CA GLY A 300 7.95 -3.02 1.03
C GLY A 300 7.43 -3.99 2.09
N ALA A 301 7.54 -3.65 3.38
CA ALA A 301 6.98 -4.45 4.47
C ALA A 301 5.45 -4.59 4.35
N LEU A 302 4.74 -3.48 4.14
CA LEU A 302 3.28 -3.47 3.97
C LEU A 302 2.85 -4.25 2.73
N PHE A 303 3.60 -4.14 1.65
CA PHE A 303 3.36 -4.89 0.43
C PHE A 303 3.50 -6.40 0.64
N MET A 304 4.45 -6.85 1.46
CA MET A 304 4.58 -8.26 1.84
C MET A 304 3.47 -8.70 2.79
N LEU A 305 3.12 -7.88 3.79
CA LEU A 305 2.03 -8.14 4.73
C LEU A 305 0.68 -8.30 4.02
N GLY A 306 0.39 -7.42 3.07
CA GLY A 306 -0.87 -7.43 2.31
C GLY A 306 -0.90 -8.41 1.13
N TYR A 307 0.09 -9.31 1.01
CA TYR A 307 0.17 -10.24 -0.12
C TYR A 307 -1.02 -11.19 -0.16
N ASP A 308 -1.27 -11.89 0.96
CA ASP A 308 -2.36 -12.85 1.18
C ASP A 308 -2.69 -12.94 2.68
N LEU A 309 -3.87 -12.46 3.06
CA LEU A 309 -4.46 -12.48 4.40
C LEU A 309 -5.37 -13.69 4.65
N SER A 310 -5.69 -14.51 3.64
CA SER A 310 -6.59 -15.67 3.80
C SER A 310 -6.04 -16.77 4.71
N ARG A 311 -4.72 -16.77 4.94
CA ARG A 311 -4.06 -17.69 5.88
C ARG A 311 -4.22 -17.24 7.33
N VAL A 312 -4.32 -15.93 7.58
CA VAL A 312 -4.52 -15.40 8.94
C VAL A 312 -5.88 -15.82 9.47
N GLU A 313 -6.93 -15.75 8.65
CA GLU A 313 -8.28 -16.18 9.03
C GLU A 313 -8.34 -17.67 9.35
N ARG A 314 -7.64 -18.50 8.59
CA ARG A 314 -7.59 -19.96 8.81
C ARG A 314 -6.90 -20.33 10.12
N SER A 315 -5.83 -19.63 10.48
CA SER A 315 -5.15 -19.85 11.76
C SER A 315 -6.03 -19.44 12.95
N GLN A 316 -6.73 -18.31 12.86
CA GLN A 316 -7.66 -17.85 13.91
C GLN A 316 -8.87 -18.78 14.08
N ALA A 317 -9.45 -19.27 12.97
CA ALA A 317 -10.57 -20.21 13.02
C ALA A 317 -10.19 -21.57 13.62
N HIS A 318 -8.90 -21.97 13.55
CA HIS A 318 -8.44 -23.23 14.12
C HIS A 318 -8.23 -23.13 15.65
N ASP A 319 -7.72 -22.00 16.15
CA ASP A 319 -7.56 -21.72 17.59
C ASP A 319 -8.93 -21.62 18.31
N ASP A 320 -9.96 -21.08 17.67
CA ASP A 320 -11.32 -20.99 18.23
C ASP A 320 -12.05 -22.35 18.29
N THR A 321 -11.48 -23.41 17.70
CA THR A 321 -12.11 -24.75 17.62
C THR A 321 -11.40 -25.84 18.44
N GLU A 322 -10.28 -25.55 19.10
CA GLU A 322 -9.72 -26.49 20.08
C GLU A 322 -10.42 -26.33 21.44
N PRO A 323 -11.23 -27.30 21.90
CA PRO A 323 -11.72 -27.27 23.26
C PRO A 323 -10.52 -27.45 24.19
N THR A 324 -10.34 -26.50 25.10
CA THR A 324 -9.36 -26.55 26.18
C THR A 324 -9.72 -27.73 27.10
N ASN A 325 -9.31 -28.94 26.74
CA ASN A 325 -9.35 -30.11 27.61
C ASN A 325 -8.22 -29.99 28.63
N LEU A 326 -8.37 -29.06 29.58
CA LEU A 326 -7.66 -29.10 30.85
C LEU A 326 -8.45 -30.04 31.78
N SER A 327 -8.28 -31.34 31.58
CA SER A 327 -8.62 -32.31 32.62
C SER A 327 -7.51 -32.30 33.67
N PHE A 328 -7.71 -31.53 34.75
CA PHE A 328 -7.04 -31.80 36.01
C PHE A 328 -7.71 -33.02 36.64
N GLN A 329 -6.95 -34.08 36.87
CA GLN A 329 -7.33 -35.13 37.82
C GLN A 329 -6.21 -35.25 38.86
N TRP A 330 -6.66 -35.23 40.12
CA TRP A 330 -5.90 -35.33 41.35
C TRP A 330 -5.29 -36.71 41.55
#